data_AF-A0A7V9GV58-F1
#
_entry.id   AF-A0A7V9GV58-F1
#
_cell.length_a   1.000
_cell.length_b   1.000
_cell.length_c   1.000
_cell.angle_alpha   90.00
_cell.angle_beta   90.00
_cell.angle_gamma   90.00
#
_symmetry.space_group_name_H-M   'P 1'
#
loop_
_entity.id
_entity.type
_entity.pdbx_description
1 polymer ?
#
loop_
_entity_poly.entity_id
_entity_poly.type
_entity_poly.pdbx_seq_one_letter_code
_entity_poly.pdbx_strand_id
1 'polypeptide(L)'
;MTVRACLLATMMCLLVPAGASAADPRFELGGEWSFARASFELERNGTTVVGRTTETFQLRGCRVRAGLKILSGFKFNRADGAKDVWTGKSLVIDNGTCKGKYVKSSLEVTSDSKFTERPARKRAATYKRVPLEVLDDDPVVQAWTRHGAGVIVKKVGRRFVGTAREAYVIANGCTIPAGTIVWRLAPLAPGLYTGTIQTFLQPPGCRSGALTRSSWNISADGRLLTRAAQDGELFGYDRAP
;
A
#
# COMPACT_ATOMS: atom_id res chain seq x y z
N MET A 1 27.71 12.14 -69.76
CA MET A 1 27.77 12.85 -68.46
C MET A 1 26.35 12.95 -67.94
N THR A 2 25.99 12.11 -66.97
CA THR A 2 24.62 12.02 -66.43
C THR A 2 24.72 12.12 -64.92
N VAL A 3 24.20 13.22 -64.37
CA VAL A 3 24.22 13.53 -62.94
C VAL A 3 23.08 12.79 -62.25
N ARG A 4 23.42 11.89 -61.31
CA ARG A 4 22.45 11.28 -60.39
C ARG A 4 22.14 12.28 -59.26
N ALA A 5 20.91 12.77 -59.23
CA ALA A 5 20.36 13.49 -58.09
C ALA A 5 20.02 12.49 -56.97
N CYS A 6 20.66 12.63 -55.82
CA CYS A 6 20.36 11.88 -54.61
C CYS A 6 19.34 12.69 -53.81
N LEU A 7 18.11 12.20 -53.70
CA LEU A 7 17.04 12.82 -52.90
C LEU A 7 17.31 12.52 -51.42
N LEU A 8 17.63 13.54 -50.62
CA LEU A 8 17.63 13.46 -49.16
C LEU A 8 16.18 13.66 -48.65
N ALA A 9 15.59 12.59 -48.12
CA ALA A 9 14.34 12.67 -47.37
C ALA A 9 14.65 12.97 -45.90
N THR A 10 14.43 14.22 -45.49
CA THR A 10 14.56 14.68 -44.10
C THR A 10 13.36 14.18 -43.30
N MET A 11 13.56 13.10 -42.54
CA MET A 11 12.57 12.53 -41.63
C MET A 11 12.49 13.40 -40.35
N MET A 12 11.55 14.34 -40.31
CA MET A 12 11.21 15.10 -39.10
C MET A 12 10.57 14.17 -38.07
N CYS A 13 11.34 13.80 -37.04
CA CYS A 13 10.84 13.08 -35.89
C CYS A 13 10.10 14.07 -34.98
N LEU A 14 8.76 14.07 -35.06
CA LEU A 14 7.89 14.78 -34.13
C LEU A 14 8.05 14.14 -32.73
N LEU A 15 8.79 14.82 -31.86
CA LEU A 15 8.82 14.55 -30.43
C LEU A 15 7.41 14.78 -29.86
N VAL A 16 6.65 13.70 -29.72
CA VAL A 16 5.44 13.69 -28.90
C VAL A 16 5.91 13.89 -27.45
N PRO A 17 5.49 14.96 -26.74
CA PRO A 17 5.83 15.10 -25.34
C PRO A 17 5.22 13.91 -24.58
N ALA A 18 6.08 13.09 -23.99
CA ALA A 18 5.68 12.04 -23.07
C ALA A 18 4.86 12.71 -21.96
N GLY A 19 3.54 12.53 -21.99
CA GLY A 19 2.67 12.99 -20.92
C GLY A 19 3.19 12.40 -19.62
N ALA A 20 3.51 13.27 -18.65
CA ALA A 20 3.88 12.85 -17.32
C ALA A 20 2.81 11.89 -16.82
N SER A 21 3.17 10.61 -16.64
CA SER A 21 2.27 9.60 -16.10
C SER A 21 1.75 10.13 -14.77
N ALA A 22 0.44 10.35 -14.67
CA ALA A 22 -0.16 10.77 -13.43
C ALA A 22 0.18 9.73 -12.37
N ALA A 23 0.84 10.15 -11.28
CA ALA A 23 1.18 9.24 -10.20
C ALA A 23 -0.11 8.65 -9.61
N ASP A 24 -0.09 7.36 -9.33
CA ASP A 24 -1.11 6.70 -8.52
C ASP A 24 -0.76 6.85 -7.02
N PRO A 25 -1.72 6.63 -6.09
CA PRO A 25 -1.43 6.62 -4.67
C PRO A 25 -0.34 5.57 -4.35
N ARG A 26 0.64 5.95 -3.52
CA ARG A 26 1.70 5.07 -3.04
C ARG A 26 1.27 4.25 -1.82
N PHE A 27 0.31 4.74 -1.05
CA PHE A 27 -0.19 4.09 0.16
C PHE A 27 -1.67 3.75 0.04
N GLU A 28 -2.07 2.62 0.61
CA GLU A 28 -3.47 2.24 0.61
C GLU A 28 -4.23 3.04 1.68
N LEU A 29 -5.31 3.70 1.25
CA LEU A 29 -6.18 4.47 2.13
C LEU A 29 -7.39 3.64 2.60
N GLY A 30 -7.85 2.65 1.82
CA GLY A 30 -9.00 1.83 2.19
C GLY A 30 -8.71 0.88 3.35
N GLY A 31 -9.74 0.47 4.09
CA GLY A 31 -9.68 -0.40 5.28
C GLY A 31 -10.06 0.31 6.58
N GLU A 32 -9.86 -0.37 7.72
CA GLU A 32 -10.26 0.14 9.02
C GLU A 32 -9.18 1.03 9.68
N TRP A 33 -9.61 2.16 10.23
CA TRP A 33 -8.77 3.19 10.86
C TRP A 33 -9.35 3.61 12.19
N SER A 34 -8.49 4.09 13.09
CA SER A 34 -8.89 4.57 14.41
C SER A 34 -8.37 5.98 14.70
N PHE A 35 -9.20 6.75 15.41
CA PHE A 35 -8.86 8.04 15.99
C PHE A 35 -9.63 8.27 17.28
N ALA A 36 -8.97 8.76 18.32
CA ALA A 36 -9.59 9.11 19.60
C ALA A 36 -10.50 8.00 20.19
N ARG A 37 -10.08 6.72 20.07
CA ARG A 37 -10.82 5.51 20.51
C ARG A 37 -12.08 5.17 19.72
N ALA A 38 -12.28 5.78 18.56
CA ALA A 38 -13.30 5.39 17.62
C ALA A 38 -12.66 4.75 16.39
N SER A 39 -13.35 3.76 15.82
CA SER A 39 -12.96 3.11 14.58
C SER A 39 -13.86 3.50 13.40
N PHE A 40 -13.27 3.48 12.21
CA PHE A 40 -13.85 3.95 10.96
C PHE A 40 -13.39 3.07 9.80
N GLU A 41 -14.33 2.61 8.99
CA GLU A 41 -14.04 1.90 7.75
C GLU A 41 -13.98 2.89 6.60
N LEU A 42 -12.86 2.91 5.87
CA LEU A 42 -12.68 3.70 4.66
C LEU A 42 -12.80 2.79 3.44
N GLU A 43 -13.81 3.02 2.62
CA GLU A 43 -14.10 2.22 1.44
C GLU A 43 -13.84 3.03 0.17
N ARG A 44 -13.19 2.40 -0.81
CA ARG A 44 -13.05 2.98 -2.15
C ARG A 44 -14.35 2.76 -2.93
N ASN A 45 -14.95 3.86 -3.39
CA ASN A 45 -16.08 3.87 -4.30
C ASN A 45 -15.66 4.57 -5.60
N GLY A 46 -15.24 3.74 -6.57
CA GLY A 46 -14.66 4.21 -7.83
C GLY A 46 -13.39 5.04 -7.59
N THR A 47 -13.42 6.31 -7.99
CA THR A 47 -12.29 7.25 -7.83
C THR A 47 -12.29 7.99 -6.49
N THR A 48 -13.24 7.67 -5.60
CA THR A 48 -13.39 8.35 -4.31
C THR A 48 -13.25 7.40 -3.14
N VAL A 49 -12.90 7.93 -1.98
CA VAL A 49 -12.95 7.22 -0.70
C VAL A 49 -14.02 7.84 0.20
N VAL A 50 -14.77 6.97 0.88
CA VAL A 50 -15.81 7.31 1.85
C VAL A 50 -15.45 6.64 3.16
N GLY A 51 -15.60 7.34 4.28
CA GLY A 51 -15.32 6.82 5.62
C GLY A 51 -16.58 6.78 6.47
N ARG A 52 -16.83 5.66 7.14
CA ARG A 52 -17.98 5.46 8.03
C ARG A 52 -17.52 4.95 9.39
N THR A 53 -18.24 5.29 10.44
CA THR A 53 -18.00 4.73 11.78
C THR A 53 -18.31 3.23 11.79
N THR A 54 -17.46 2.41 12.38
CA THR A 54 -17.72 0.96 12.52
C THR A 54 -18.55 0.65 13.76
N GLU A 55 -18.41 1.47 14.80
CA GLU A 55 -19.11 1.31 16.08
C GLU A 55 -19.81 2.60 16.54
N THR A 56 -20.68 2.46 17.54
CA THR A 56 -21.31 3.61 18.21
C THR A 56 -20.41 4.09 19.35
N PHE A 57 -20.08 5.38 19.38
CA PHE A 57 -19.21 5.95 20.42
C PHE A 57 -19.66 7.35 20.86
N GLN A 58 -19.01 7.86 21.91
CA GLN A 58 -19.22 9.21 22.42
C GLN A 58 -18.08 10.12 21.96
N LEU A 59 -18.43 11.19 21.24
CA LEU A 59 -17.50 12.23 20.84
C LEU A 59 -17.91 13.54 21.48
N ARG A 60 -17.14 13.99 22.48
CA ARG A 60 -17.39 15.28 23.17
C ARG A 60 -18.85 15.42 23.65
N GLY A 61 -19.36 14.40 24.33
CA GLY A 61 -20.75 14.38 24.83
C GLY A 61 -21.83 14.06 23.79
N CYS A 62 -21.47 13.93 22.51
CA CYS A 62 -22.40 13.56 21.45
C CYS A 62 -22.29 12.08 21.09
N ARG A 63 -23.44 11.40 21.06
CA ARG A 63 -23.53 10.01 20.60
C ARG A 63 -23.45 9.95 19.07
N VAL A 64 -22.38 9.33 18.58
CA VAL A 64 -22.15 9.07 17.16
C VAL A 64 -22.53 7.62 16.88
N ARG A 65 -23.53 7.38 16.03
CA ARG A 65 -23.99 6.02 15.68
C ARG A 65 -23.00 5.33 14.74
N ALA A 66 -22.96 4.00 14.81
CA ALA A 66 -22.32 3.17 13.79
C ALA A 66 -22.92 3.43 12.39
N GLY A 67 -22.11 3.26 11.34
CA GLY A 67 -22.47 3.47 9.94
C GLY A 67 -22.57 4.94 9.50
N LEU A 68 -22.38 5.90 10.41
CA LEU A 68 -22.43 7.33 10.09
C LEU A 68 -21.25 7.69 9.19
N LYS A 69 -21.56 8.31 8.05
CA LYS A 69 -20.55 8.79 7.10
C LYS A 69 -19.81 10.00 7.67
N ILE A 70 -18.55 9.82 8.07
CA ILE A 70 -17.70 10.90 8.60
C ILE A 70 -16.79 11.52 7.55
N LEU A 71 -16.39 10.76 6.53
CA LEU A 71 -15.58 11.22 5.41
C LEU A 71 -16.35 10.99 4.11
N SER A 72 -16.40 11.98 3.23
CA SER A 72 -17.24 11.91 2.04
C SER A 72 -16.50 12.44 0.81
N GLY A 73 -16.38 11.57 -0.21
CA GLY A 73 -15.97 11.95 -1.56
C GLY A 73 -14.52 12.38 -1.65
N PHE A 74 -13.62 11.72 -0.92
CA PHE A 74 -12.19 12.03 -0.96
C PHE A 74 -11.58 11.55 -2.27
N LYS A 75 -11.01 12.47 -3.05
CA LYS A 75 -10.35 12.18 -4.33
C LYS A 75 -8.85 12.37 -4.21
N PHE A 76 -8.10 11.46 -4.84
CA PHE A 76 -6.65 11.56 -4.89
C PHE A 76 -6.20 12.78 -5.70
N ASN A 77 -5.33 13.58 -5.12
CA ASN A 77 -4.76 14.75 -5.78
C ASN A 77 -3.46 14.36 -6.51
N ARG A 78 -3.59 14.01 -7.79
CA ARG A 78 -2.47 13.61 -8.65
C ARG A 78 -1.42 14.70 -8.89
N ALA A 79 -1.75 15.96 -8.67
CA ALA A 79 -0.82 17.07 -8.86
C ALA A 79 0.26 17.12 -7.77
N ASP A 80 -0.01 16.55 -6.59
CA ASP A 80 0.93 16.52 -5.46
C ASP A 80 1.78 15.24 -5.53
N GLY A 81 2.56 15.07 -6.60
CA GLY A 81 3.30 13.83 -6.88
C GLY A 81 4.32 13.40 -5.81
N ALA A 82 4.62 14.27 -4.84
CA ALA A 82 5.48 13.96 -3.71
C ALA A 82 4.73 13.39 -2.50
N LYS A 83 3.40 13.55 -2.42
CA LYS A 83 2.58 13.25 -1.23
C LYS A 83 1.26 12.58 -1.60
N ASP A 84 0.83 11.64 -0.76
CA ASP A 84 -0.46 11.00 -0.97
C ASP A 84 -1.59 11.85 -0.38
N VAL A 85 -1.97 12.89 -1.12
CA VAL A 85 -2.98 13.85 -0.67
C VAL A 85 -4.34 13.50 -1.26
N TRP A 86 -5.34 13.41 -0.41
CA TRP A 86 -6.74 13.22 -0.79
C TRP A 86 -7.55 14.42 -0.33
N THR A 87 -8.48 14.91 -1.15
CA THR A 87 -9.32 16.07 -0.81
C THR A 87 -10.79 15.73 -0.90
N GLY A 88 -11.57 16.18 0.08
CA GLY A 88 -12.97 15.81 0.21
C GLY A 88 -13.69 16.63 1.27
N LYS A 89 -14.70 16.03 1.89
CA LYS A 89 -15.45 16.65 2.98
C LYS A 89 -15.49 15.76 4.22
N SER A 90 -15.33 16.36 5.38
CA SER A 90 -15.41 15.67 6.67
C SER A 90 -16.53 16.21 7.51
N LEU A 91 -17.23 15.31 8.20
CA LEU A 91 -18.25 15.66 9.17
C LEU A 91 -17.58 16.18 10.43
N VAL A 92 -17.88 17.43 10.79
CA VAL A 92 -17.48 18.01 12.07
C VAL A 92 -18.73 18.16 12.92
N ILE A 93 -18.69 17.59 14.12
CA ILE A 93 -19.78 17.66 15.10
C ILE A 93 -19.49 18.80 16.07
N ASP A 94 -20.48 19.66 16.26
CA ASP A 94 -20.42 20.74 17.24
C ASP A 94 -20.64 20.20 18.66
N ASN A 95 -19.76 20.62 19.58
CA ASN A 95 -19.69 20.19 20.98
C ASN A 95 -20.93 20.60 21.80
N GLY A 96 -21.67 21.63 21.37
CA GLY A 96 -22.83 22.13 22.12
C GLY A 96 -24.20 21.61 21.65
N THR A 97 -24.33 21.25 20.37
CA THR A 97 -25.65 20.95 19.77
C THR A 97 -25.75 19.56 19.15
N CYS A 98 -24.65 18.81 19.11
CA CYS A 98 -24.52 17.53 18.40
C CYS A 98 -24.95 17.57 16.93
N LYS A 99 -25.05 18.78 16.34
CA LYS A 99 -25.30 18.96 14.92
C LYS A 99 -23.99 18.77 14.16
N GLY A 100 -24.06 17.94 13.13
CA GLY A 100 -22.94 17.70 12.22
C GLY A 100 -23.00 18.61 10.99
N LYS A 101 -21.85 19.13 10.57
CA LYS A 101 -21.71 19.84 9.28
C LYS A 101 -20.51 19.28 8.53
N TYR A 102 -20.69 19.05 7.23
CA TYR A 102 -19.58 18.72 6.35
C TYR A 102 -18.76 19.97 6.01
N VAL A 103 -17.46 19.91 6.27
CA VAL A 103 -16.48 20.95 5.91
C VAL A 103 -15.47 20.39 4.93
N LYS A 104 -14.84 21.25 4.11
CA LYS A 104 -13.72 20.83 3.25
C LYS A 104 -12.60 20.25 4.13
N SER A 105 -11.94 19.20 3.67
CA SER A 105 -10.87 18.55 4.40
C SER A 105 -9.86 17.93 3.44
N SER A 106 -8.62 17.78 3.89
CA SER A 106 -7.59 17.02 3.20
C SER A 106 -7.04 15.91 4.09
N LEU A 107 -6.70 14.77 3.49
CA LEU A 107 -5.97 13.68 4.12
C LEU A 107 -4.59 13.64 3.50
N GLU A 108 -3.55 13.65 4.31
CA GLU A 108 -2.18 13.37 3.90
C GLU A 108 -1.81 11.99 4.42
N VAL A 109 -1.71 11.00 3.52
CA VAL A 109 -1.31 9.64 3.86
C VAL A 109 0.21 9.58 3.87
N THR A 110 0.76 9.30 5.05
CA THR A 110 2.21 9.31 5.28
C THR A 110 2.82 7.91 5.26
N SER A 111 1.98 6.91 5.48
CA SER A 111 2.30 5.49 5.37
C SER A 111 1.01 4.69 5.32
N ASP A 112 1.11 3.42 4.95
CA ASP A 112 0.03 2.44 5.05
C ASP A 112 -0.62 2.34 6.45
N SER A 113 0.08 2.77 7.50
CA SER A 113 -0.42 2.71 8.88
C SER A 113 -0.92 4.04 9.44
N LYS A 114 -0.75 5.14 8.71
CA LYS A 114 -0.97 6.49 9.26
C LYS A 114 -1.33 7.52 8.19
N PHE A 115 -2.42 8.23 8.44
CA PHE A 115 -2.72 9.48 7.74
C PHE A 115 -3.06 10.61 8.71
N THR A 116 -2.92 11.85 8.24
CA THR A 116 -3.34 13.05 8.97
C THR A 116 -4.43 13.76 8.20
N GLU A 117 -5.57 13.94 8.83
CA GLU A 117 -6.67 14.75 8.35
C GLU A 117 -6.48 16.21 8.77
N ARG A 118 -6.77 17.14 7.86
CA ARG A 118 -6.83 18.58 8.12
C ARG A 118 -8.17 19.16 7.67
N PRO A 119 -9.19 19.15 8.54
CA PRO A 119 -10.47 19.78 8.23
C PRO A 119 -10.34 21.30 8.25
N ALA A 120 -11.05 21.97 7.34
CA ALA A 120 -11.01 23.42 7.22
C ALA A 120 -11.42 24.09 8.54
N ARG A 121 -10.57 25.02 9.02
CA ARG A 121 -10.79 25.79 10.25
C ARG A 121 -10.95 24.91 11.51
N LYS A 122 -10.34 23.72 11.52
CA LYS A 122 -10.27 22.83 12.68
C LYS A 122 -8.85 22.31 12.86
N ARG A 123 -8.56 21.75 14.03
CA ARG A 123 -7.26 21.13 14.32
C ARG A 123 -7.09 19.86 13.48
N ALA A 124 -5.86 19.57 13.10
CA ALA A 124 -5.51 18.32 12.44
C ALA A 124 -5.76 17.12 13.36
N ALA A 125 -6.14 15.99 12.77
CA ALA A 125 -6.35 14.73 13.46
C ALA A 125 -5.51 13.64 12.79
N THR A 126 -4.81 12.84 13.58
CA THR A 126 -3.99 11.74 13.07
C THR A 126 -4.67 10.42 13.31
N TYR A 127 -4.90 9.68 12.23
CA TYR A 127 -5.55 8.38 12.25
C TYR A 127 -4.48 7.28 12.16
N LYS A 128 -4.74 6.17 12.84
CA LYS A 128 -3.88 4.98 12.83
C LYS A 128 -4.67 3.81 12.29
N ARG A 129 -4.07 3.03 11.40
CA ARG A 129 -4.72 1.84 10.86
C ARG A 129 -4.98 0.83 11.97
N VAL A 130 -6.17 0.24 11.96
CA VAL A 130 -6.50 -0.89 12.83
C VAL A 130 -5.84 -2.13 12.19
N PRO A 131 -4.96 -2.85 12.91
CA PRO A 131 -4.32 -4.04 12.34
C PRO A 131 -5.37 -5.10 12.00
N LEU A 132 -5.38 -5.54 10.75
CA LEU A 132 -6.23 -6.66 10.33
C LEU A 132 -5.86 -7.94 11.06
N GLU A 133 -6.85 -8.79 11.26
CA GLU A 133 -6.63 -10.14 11.75
C GLU A 133 -5.83 -10.96 10.72
N VAL A 134 -4.95 -11.82 11.23
CA VAL A 134 -4.15 -12.73 10.40
C VAL A 134 -4.85 -14.07 10.40
N LEU A 135 -5.45 -14.42 9.28
CA LEU A 135 -6.17 -15.67 9.10
C LEU A 135 -5.22 -16.78 8.62
N ASP A 136 -5.53 -18.03 8.99
CA ASP A 136 -4.73 -19.20 8.59
C ASP A 136 -4.97 -19.58 7.12
N ASP A 137 -6.12 -19.21 6.56
CA ASP A 137 -6.55 -19.45 5.18
C ASP A 137 -6.33 -18.23 4.26
N ASP A 138 -5.61 -17.20 4.74
CA ASP A 138 -5.24 -16.05 3.90
C ASP A 138 -4.47 -16.53 2.65
N PRO A 139 -4.80 -16.03 1.46
CA PRO A 139 -4.22 -16.57 0.21
C PRO A 139 -2.70 -16.32 0.10
N VAL A 140 -2.10 -15.47 0.92
CA VAL A 140 -0.64 -15.35 1.01
C VAL A 140 0.02 -16.56 1.66
N VAL A 141 -0.70 -17.33 2.47
CA VAL A 141 -0.23 -18.55 3.16
C VAL A 141 -0.10 -19.69 2.16
N GLN A 142 0.97 -19.64 1.37
CA GLN A 142 1.27 -20.55 0.27
C GLN A 142 2.78 -20.68 0.07
N ALA A 143 3.18 -21.56 -0.84
CA ALA A 143 4.52 -21.53 -1.41
C ALA A 143 4.56 -20.61 -2.64
N TRP A 144 5.61 -19.82 -2.74
CA TRP A 144 5.82 -18.79 -3.76
C TRP A 144 7.20 -18.96 -4.37
N THR A 145 7.34 -18.82 -5.68
CA THR A 145 8.61 -19.03 -6.40
C THR A 145 8.95 -17.82 -7.26
N ARG A 146 10.23 -17.43 -7.26
CA ARG A 146 10.77 -16.44 -8.21
C ARG A 146 12.13 -16.90 -8.70
N HIS A 147 12.29 -16.98 -10.03
CA HIS A 147 13.53 -17.44 -10.68
C HIS A 147 14.06 -18.76 -10.09
N GLY A 148 13.18 -19.71 -9.80
CA GLY A 148 13.53 -21.01 -9.22
C GLY A 148 13.81 -21.02 -7.72
N ALA A 149 13.80 -19.87 -7.03
CA ALA A 149 13.91 -19.80 -5.58
C ALA A 149 12.52 -19.81 -4.92
N GLY A 150 12.23 -20.87 -4.17
CA GLY A 150 10.98 -21.03 -3.42
C GLY A 150 11.00 -20.42 -2.01
N VAL A 151 9.85 -19.90 -1.59
CA VAL A 151 9.58 -19.40 -0.23
C VAL A 151 8.23 -19.94 0.23
N ILE A 152 8.20 -20.57 1.40
CA ILE A 152 6.96 -20.98 2.06
C ILE A 152 6.54 -19.89 3.03
N VAL A 153 5.30 -19.41 2.91
CA VAL A 153 4.71 -18.42 3.81
C VAL A 153 3.76 -19.11 4.79
N LYS A 154 3.92 -18.82 6.07
CA LYS A 154 3.04 -19.32 7.15
C LYS A 154 2.64 -18.20 8.10
N LYS A 155 1.51 -18.37 8.78
CA LYS A 155 1.16 -17.54 9.94
C LYS A 155 2.10 -17.83 11.11
N VAL A 156 2.63 -16.78 11.72
CA VAL A 156 3.40 -16.82 12.96
C VAL A 156 2.93 -15.68 13.85
N GLY A 157 2.09 -16.01 14.83
CA GLY A 157 1.43 -15.01 15.67
C GLY A 157 0.55 -14.07 14.84
N ARG A 158 0.87 -12.77 14.87
CA ARG A 158 0.13 -11.71 14.16
C ARG A 158 0.77 -11.29 12.84
N ARG A 159 1.56 -12.16 12.20
CA ARG A 159 2.26 -11.89 10.94
C ARG A 159 2.30 -13.12 10.06
N PHE A 160 2.54 -12.89 8.77
CA PHE A 160 2.97 -13.93 7.86
C PHE A 160 4.50 -13.91 7.76
N VAL A 161 5.13 -15.07 7.81
CA VAL A 161 6.57 -15.23 7.72
C VAL A 161 6.88 -16.12 6.53
N GLY A 162 7.65 -15.58 5.58
CA GLY A 162 8.18 -16.31 4.44
C GLY A 162 9.54 -16.88 4.79
N THR A 163 9.70 -18.20 4.68
CA THR A 163 10.98 -18.91 4.85
C THR A 163 11.42 -19.54 3.55
N ALA A 164 12.71 -19.51 3.24
CA ALA A 164 13.30 -20.22 2.11
C ALA A 164 12.85 -21.69 2.11
N ARG A 165 12.25 -22.15 1.00
CA ARG A 165 11.75 -23.52 0.86
C ARG A 165 12.90 -24.51 0.69
N GLU A 166 13.87 -24.14 -0.13
CA GLU A 166 15.11 -24.87 -0.41
C GLU A 166 16.31 -23.95 -0.21
N ALA A 167 17.52 -24.52 -0.23
CA ALA A 167 18.71 -23.70 -0.33
C ALA A 167 18.83 -23.10 -1.75
N TYR A 168 19.11 -21.80 -1.85
CA TYR A 168 19.30 -21.15 -3.15
C TYR A 168 20.33 -20.04 -3.10
N VAL A 169 20.94 -19.74 -4.25
CA VAL A 169 21.91 -18.65 -4.40
C VAL A 169 21.18 -17.38 -4.83
N ILE A 170 21.41 -16.28 -4.13
CA ILE A 170 20.89 -14.95 -4.50
C ILE A 170 21.91 -14.16 -5.32
N ALA A 171 21.46 -13.08 -5.96
CA ALA A 171 22.25 -12.27 -6.89
C ALA A 171 23.58 -11.74 -6.33
N ASN A 172 23.72 -11.58 -5.01
CA ASN A 172 24.96 -11.13 -4.38
C ASN A 172 25.98 -12.27 -4.15
N GLY A 173 25.70 -13.48 -4.62
CA GLY A 173 26.56 -14.67 -4.48
C GLY A 173 26.34 -15.49 -3.22
N CYS A 174 25.40 -15.12 -2.34
CA CYS A 174 25.15 -15.86 -1.10
C CYS A 174 24.21 -17.04 -1.27
N THR A 175 24.54 -18.15 -0.60
CA THR A 175 23.62 -19.28 -0.43
C THR A 175 22.75 -19.04 0.80
N ILE A 176 21.44 -19.02 0.60
CA ILE A 176 20.45 -18.92 1.67
C ILE A 176 20.00 -20.35 2.02
N PRO A 177 20.21 -20.84 3.25
CA PRO A 177 19.76 -22.17 3.65
C PRO A 177 18.22 -22.26 3.69
N ALA A 178 17.71 -23.48 3.47
CA ALA A 178 16.29 -23.78 3.69
C ALA A 178 15.87 -23.42 5.13
N GLY A 179 14.63 -22.95 5.30
CA GLY A 179 14.09 -22.50 6.57
C GLY A 179 14.48 -21.08 6.98
N THR A 180 15.43 -20.42 6.29
CA THR A 180 15.83 -19.04 6.59
C THR A 180 14.66 -18.09 6.38
N ILE A 181 14.37 -17.23 7.36
CA ILE A 181 13.34 -16.19 7.23
C ILE A 181 13.81 -15.14 6.22
N VAL A 182 13.04 -14.99 5.15
CA VAL A 182 13.31 -14.03 4.08
C VAL A 182 12.28 -12.91 4.07
N TRP A 183 11.03 -13.17 4.43
CA TRP A 183 9.95 -12.17 4.43
C TRP A 183 9.23 -12.11 5.77
N ARG A 184 8.72 -10.93 6.10
CA ARG A 184 7.74 -10.73 7.17
C ARG A 184 6.65 -9.81 6.65
N LEU A 185 5.41 -10.27 6.62
CA LEU A 185 4.26 -9.52 6.10
C LEU A 185 3.21 -9.33 7.19
N ALA A 186 2.44 -8.27 7.07
CA ALA A 186 1.22 -8.01 7.82
C ALA A 186 0.11 -7.61 6.84
N PRO A 187 -1.12 -8.11 7.01
CA PRO A 187 -2.24 -7.73 6.16
C PRO A 187 -2.54 -6.23 6.33
N LEU A 188 -2.80 -5.58 5.19
CA LEU A 188 -3.11 -4.16 5.10
C LEU A 188 -4.56 -3.93 4.67
N ALA A 189 -5.00 -4.69 3.67
CA ALA A 189 -6.36 -4.82 3.15
C ALA A 189 -6.51 -6.22 2.55
N PRO A 190 -7.71 -6.69 2.17
CA PRO A 190 -7.86 -7.96 1.46
C PRO A 190 -6.92 -8.02 0.24
N GLY A 191 -6.01 -9.00 0.23
CA GLY A 191 -5.02 -9.19 -0.82
C GLY A 191 -3.90 -8.15 -0.88
N LEU A 192 -3.79 -7.24 0.08
CA LEU A 192 -2.71 -6.25 0.20
C LEU A 192 -1.97 -6.43 1.52
N TYR A 193 -0.65 -6.35 1.46
CA TYR A 193 0.21 -6.56 2.62
C TYR A 193 1.33 -5.52 2.67
N THR A 194 1.73 -5.17 3.89
CA THR A 194 2.95 -4.41 4.15
C THR A 194 3.96 -5.33 4.80
N GLY A 195 5.25 -5.15 4.53
CA GLY A 195 6.23 -6.07 5.06
C GLY A 195 7.68 -5.66 4.88
N THR A 196 8.54 -6.61 5.20
CA THR A 196 9.97 -6.49 5.02
C THR A 196 10.57 -7.69 4.35
N ILE A 197 11.68 -7.45 3.65
CA ILE A 197 12.57 -8.47 3.14
C ILE A 197 13.91 -8.41 3.85
N GLN A 198 14.40 -9.58 4.22
CA GLN A 198 15.75 -9.77 4.70
C GLN A 198 16.73 -9.69 3.53
N THR A 199 17.61 -8.69 3.57
CA THR A 199 18.80 -8.67 2.72
C THR A 199 19.90 -9.51 3.35
N PHE A 200 20.93 -9.86 2.58
CA PHE A 200 22.07 -10.62 3.06
C PHE A 200 23.35 -9.90 2.64
N LEU A 201 24.36 -9.91 3.52
CA LEU A 201 25.69 -9.37 3.20
C LEU A 201 26.37 -10.29 2.17
N GLN A 202 27.29 -9.75 1.38
CA GLN A 202 28.07 -10.54 0.41
C GLN A 202 28.97 -11.60 1.11
N PRO A 203 29.47 -12.61 0.37
CA PRO A 203 30.46 -13.57 0.89
C PRO A 203 31.68 -12.87 1.53
N PRO A 204 32.38 -13.51 2.49
CA PRO A 204 32.26 -14.92 2.90
C PRO A 204 31.20 -15.19 4.00
N GLY A 205 30.63 -14.14 4.60
CA GLY A 205 29.80 -14.29 5.80
C GLY A 205 28.33 -14.62 5.54
N CYS A 206 27.76 -14.15 4.41
CA CYS A 206 26.34 -14.34 4.03
C CYS A 206 25.32 -14.16 5.15
N ARG A 207 25.63 -13.27 6.11
CA ARG A 207 24.80 -13.03 7.29
C ARG A 207 23.62 -12.16 6.91
N SER A 208 22.51 -12.31 7.65
CA SER A 208 21.36 -11.42 7.57
C SER A 208 21.81 -9.96 7.71
N GLY A 209 21.52 -9.18 6.66
CA GLY A 209 21.74 -7.74 6.61
C GLY A 209 20.53 -6.95 7.10
N ALA A 210 20.24 -5.84 6.41
CA ALA A 210 19.11 -4.97 6.71
C ALA A 210 17.76 -5.60 6.34
N LEU A 211 16.72 -5.16 7.04
CA LEU A 211 15.33 -5.39 6.65
C LEU A 211 14.86 -4.23 5.77
N THR A 212 14.57 -4.50 4.51
CA THR A 212 14.06 -3.50 3.57
C THR A 212 12.55 -3.52 3.55
N ARG A 213 11.90 -2.36 3.66
CA ARG A 213 10.44 -2.25 3.59
C ARG A 213 9.93 -2.53 2.19
N SER A 214 8.73 -3.09 2.11
CA SER A 214 8.06 -3.42 0.85
C SER A 214 6.55 -3.45 1.04
N SER A 215 5.82 -3.14 -0.01
CA SER A 215 4.38 -3.42 -0.13
C SER A 215 4.17 -4.59 -1.06
N TRP A 216 3.07 -5.30 -0.86
CA TRP A 216 2.77 -6.53 -1.58
C TRP A 216 1.30 -6.60 -1.93
N ASN A 217 1.00 -7.17 -3.09
CA ASN A 217 -0.37 -7.44 -3.51
C ASN A 217 -0.45 -8.83 -4.12
N ILE A 218 -1.53 -9.55 -3.82
CA ILE A 218 -1.86 -10.80 -4.49
C ILE A 218 -2.86 -10.53 -5.62
N SER A 219 -2.72 -11.24 -6.73
CA SER A 219 -3.69 -11.20 -7.83
C SER A 219 -5.03 -11.78 -7.39
N ALA A 220 -6.11 -11.38 -8.09
CA ALA A 220 -7.47 -11.82 -7.77
C ALA A 220 -7.66 -13.35 -7.88
N ASP A 221 -6.90 -14.02 -8.76
CA ASP A 221 -6.90 -15.47 -8.90
C ASP A 221 -5.98 -16.19 -7.88
N GLY A 222 -5.28 -15.43 -7.03
CA GLY A 222 -4.38 -15.95 -6.01
C GLY A 222 -3.13 -16.64 -6.56
N ARG A 223 -2.77 -16.41 -7.84
CA ARG A 223 -1.64 -17.10 -8.51
C ARG A 223 -0.35 -16.30 -8.52
N LEU A 224 -0.42 -14.98 -8.41
CA LEU A 224 0.74 -14.09 -8.48
C LEU A 224 0.77 -13.21 -7.23
N LEU A 225 1.90 -13.23 -6.53
CA LEU A 225 2.21 -12.29 -5.46
C LEU A 225 3.24 -11.29 -5.99
N THR A 226 2.89 -10.02 -6.02
CA THR A 226 3.77 -8.94 -6.49
C THR A 226 4.26 -8.14 -5.31
N ARG A 227 5.58 -7.96 -5.23
CA ARG A 227 6.25 -7.06 -4.29
C ARG A 227 6.59 -5.75 -4.98
N ALA A 228 6.26 -4.63 -4.37
CA ALA A 228 6.90 -3.35 -4.67
C ALA A 228 7.98 -3.06 -3.60
N ALA A 229 9.23 -2.89 -4.05
CA ALA A 229 10.32 -2.44 -3.20
C ALA A 229 10.16 -0.95 -2.85
N GLN A 230 10.99 -0.46 -1.93
CA GLN A 230 10.92 0.93 -1.46
C GLN A 230 11.19 1.96 -2.57
N ASP A 231 11.96 1.58 -3.59
CA ASP A 231 12.24 2.37 -4.80
C ASP A 231 11.16 2.23 -5.88
N GLY A 232 10.13 1.42 -5.64
CA GLY A 232 9.04 1.14 -6.57
C GLY A 232 9.30 0.00 -7.54
N GLU A 233 10.48 -0.65 -7.50
CA GLU A 233 10.75 -1.80 -8.36
C GLU A 233 9.81 -2.96 -8.02
N LEU A 234 9.21 -3.57 -9.05
CA LEU A 234 8.22 -4.63 -8.92
C LEU A 234 8.84 -6.01 -9.11
N PHE A 235 8.49 -6.95 -8.24
CA PHE A 235 8.97 -8.34 -8.27
C PHE A 235 7.81 -9.31 -8.12
N GLY A 236 7.53 -10.07 -9.18
CA GLY A 236 6.52 -11.13 -9.17
C GLY A 236 7.04 -12.44 -8.59
N TYR A 237 6.17 -13.13 -7.86
CA TYR A 237 6.35 -14.48 -7.35
C TYR A 237 5.15 -15.32 -7.78
N ASP A 238 5.42 -16.40 -8.50
CA ASP A 238 4.38 -17.33 -8.91
C ASP A 238 4.05 -18.26 -7.76
N ARG A 239 2.77 -18.58 -7.58
CA ARG A 239 2.36 -19.63 -6.66
C ARG A 239 3.00 -20.94 -7.10
N ALA A 240 3.73 -21.56 -6.17
CA ALA A 240 4.30 -22.87 -6.43
C ALA A 240 3.19 -23.91 -6.60
N PRO A 241 3.40 -24.92 -7.46
CA PRO A 241 2.51 -26.07 -7.55
C PRO A 241 2.47 -26.86 -6.22
#